data_AF-A0A1F8PWP4-F1
#
_entry.id   AF-A0A1F8PWP4-F1
#
_cell.length_a   1.000
_cell.length_b   1.000
_cell.length_c   1.000
_cell.angle_alpha   90.00
_cell.angle_beta   90.00
_cell.angle_gamma   90.00
#
_symmetry.space_group_name_H-M   'P 1'
#
loop_
_entity.id
_entity.type
_entity.pdbx_description
1 polymer ?
#
loop_
_entity_poly.entity_id
_entity_poly.type
_entity_poly.pdbx_seq_one_letter_code
_entity_poly.pdbx_strand_id
1 'polypeptide(L)'
;MSGELIEINGCVRVKDSDSNDGYALVWPPDFKMTIEDDQIKVVSGLVSGQHLERVIKIGELVKLGGGIVGNPDEQLRGTIPSDCIGPYWVVGSNFLPLSPTPTPK
;
A
#
# COMPACT_ATOMS: atom_id res chain seq x y z
N MET A 1 -1.09 -11.03 -3.29
CA MET A 1 -1.55 -10.23 -4.44
C MET A 1 -0.35 -9.58 -5.09
N SER A 2 -0.40 -9.41 -6.42
CA SER A 2 0.51 -8.55 -7.18
C SER A 2 -0.31 -7.58 -8.02
N GLY A 3 0.13 -6.35 -8.09
CA GLY A 3 -0.61 -5.31 -8.78
C GLY A 3 0.18 -4.02 -8.94
N GLU A 4 -0.35 -3.13 -9.76
CA GLU A 4 0.21 -1.81 -10.01
C GLU A 4 -0.26 -0.83 -8.93
N LEU A 5 0.67 -0.06 -8.36
CA LEU A 5 0.31 1.04 -7.46
C LEU A 5 -0.25 2.21 -8.26
N ILE A 6 -1.44 2.66 -7.90
CA ILE A 6 -2.06 3.85 -8.47
C ILE A 6 -2.47 4.79 -7.35
N GLU A 7 -2.51 6.08 -7.64
CA GLU A 7 -2.95 7.12 -6.74
C GLU A 7 -4.21 7.77 -7.34
N ILE A 8 -5.28 7.86 -6.55
CA ILE A 8 -6.51 8.56 -6.95
C ILE A 8 -6.99 9.43 -5.79
N ASN A 9 -6.87 10.76 -5.92
CA ASN A 9 -7.34 11.76 -4.93
C ASN A 9 -6.74 11.61 -3.52
N GLY A 10 -5.43 11.43 -3.42
CA GLY A 10 -4.69 11.14 -2.19
C GLY A 10 -4.77 9.67 -1.72
N CYS A 11 -5.47 8.81 -2.44
CA CYS A 11 -5.69 7.41 -2.05
C CYS A 11 -4.81 6.46 -2.85
N VAL A 12 -3.87 5.83 -2.15
CA VAL A 12 -3.09 4.75 -2.73
C VAL A 12 -3.96 3.52 -2.91
N ARG A 13 -4.02 3.03 -4.13
CA ARG A 13 -4.69 1.80 -4.51
C ARG A 13 -3.71 0.85 -5.17
N VAL A 14 -4.05 -0.43 -5.12
CA VAL A 14 -3.45 -1.47 -5.93
C VAL A 14 -4.45 -1.88 -7.00
N LYS A 15 -4.00 -1.91 -8.24
CA LYS A 15 -4.74 -2.50 -9.36
C LYS A 15 -4.25 -3.93 -9.54
N ASP A 16 -5.08 -4.90 -9.18
CA ASP A 16 -4.74 -6.32 -9.25
C ASP A 16 -4.42 -6.72 -10.69
N SER A 17 -3.30 -7.43 -10.89
CA SER A 17 -2.86 -7.84 -12.22
C SER A 17 -3.68 -8.99 -12.81
N ASP A 18 -4.35 -9.79 -11.97
CA ASP A 18 -5.11 -10.98 -12.36
C ASP A 18 -6.58 -10.65 -12.64
N SER A 19 -7.20 -9.79 -11.81
CA SER A 19 -8.64 -9.45 -11.89
C SER A 19 -8.95 -8.05 -12.42
N ASN A 20 -7.93 -7.19 -12.61
CA ASN A 20 -8.08 -5.78 -13.02
C ASN A 20 -8.92 -4.92 -12.04
N ASP A 21 -9.22 -5.45 -10.85
CA ASP A 21 -9.92 -4.75 -9.78
C ASP A 21 -8.96 -3.80 -9.03
N GLY A 22 -9.49 -2.63 -8.62
CA GLY A 22 -8.75 -1.65 -7.84
C GLY A 22 -9.14 -1.71 -6.36
N TYR A 23 -8.16 -1.92 -5.47
CA TYR A 23 -8.36 -1.96 -4.03
C TYR A 23 -7.66 -0.80 -3.33
N ALA A 24 -8.37 -0.10 -2.43
CA ALA A 24 -7.77 0.91 -1.56
C ALA A 24 -6.89 0.26 -0.51
N LEU A 25 -5.61 0.64 -0.47
CA LEU A 25 -4.66 0.11 0.49
C LEU A 25 -4.92 0.70 1.88
N VAL A 26 -5.11 -0.18 2.84
CA VAL A 26 -5.29 0.17 4.25
C VAL A 26 -4.04 -0.28 5.00
N TRP A 27 -3.36 0.68 5.62
CA TRP A 27 -2.11 0.45 6.33
C TRP A 27 -2.39 0.18 7.81
N PRO A 28 -2.02 -1.00 8.33
CA PRO A 28 -2.08 -1.28 9.76
C PRO A 28 -1.11 -0.38 10.56
N PRO A 29 -1.26 -0.27 11.89
CA PRO A 29 -0.39 0.55 12.74
C PRO A 29 1.10 0.17 12.73
N ASP A 30 1.46 -1.05 12.31
CA ASP A 30 2.85 -1.47 12.13
C ASP A 30 3.53 -0.86 10.89
N PHE A 31 2.74 -0.14 10.07
CA PHE A 31 3.17 0.52 8.85
C PHE A 31 2.93 2.03 8.94
N LYS A 32 3.86 2.79 8.36
CA LYS A 32 3.69 4.22 8.08
C LYS A 32 3.96 4.44 6.61
N MET A 33 2.99 5.03 5.93
CA MET A 33 3.06 5.38 4.53
C MET A 33 3.04 6.91 4.39
N THR A 34 3.95 7.45 3.58
CA THR A 34 3.98 8.86 3.18
C THR A 34 4.12 8.96 1.67
N ILE A 35 3.48 9.96 1.07
CA ILE A 35 3.54 10.24 -0.37
C ILE A 35 4.29 11.55 -0.56
N GLU A 36 5.35 11.53 -1.37
CA GLU A 36 6.17 12.70 -1.72
C GLU A 36 6.51 12.62 -3.21
N ASP A 37 6.10 13.61 -4.02
CA ASP A 37 6.45 13.72 -5.45
C ASP A 37 6.35 12.38 -6.23
N ASP A 38 5.17 11.76 -6.22
CA ASP A 38 4.85 10.45 -6.85
C ASP A 38 5.62 9.23 -6.30
N GLN A 39 6.29 9.40 -5.16
CA GLN A 39 6.94 8.32 -4.43
C GLN A 39 6.17 8.01 -3.16
N ILE A 40 5.87 6.73 -2.98
CA ILE A 40 5.33 6.18 -1.75
C ILE A 40 6.51 5.66 -0.93
N LYS A 41 6.74 6.29 0.20
CA LYS A 41 7.65 5.82 1.23
C LYS A 41 6.88 5.00 2.25
N VAL A 42 7.22 3.73 2.37
CA VAL A 42 6.61 2.78 3.32
C VAL A 42 7.67 2.39 4.34
N VAL A 43 7.34 2.59 5.61
CA VAL A 43 8.11 2.11 6.74
C VAL A 43 7.28 1.03 7.43
N SER A 44 7.78 -0.20 7.50
CA SER A 44 7.14 -1.32 8.19
C SER A 44 7.91 -1.73 9.45
N GLY A 45 7.26 -2.50 10.32
CA GLY A 45 7.89 -3.02 11.53
C GLY A 45 8.07 -1.98 12.64
N LEU A 46 7.23 -0.94 12.66
CA LEU A 46 7.24 0.11 13.69
C LEU A 46 6.91 -0.43 15.08
N VAL A 47 6.00 -1.41 15.15
CA VAL A 47 5.60 -2.12 16.37
C VAL A 47 6.47 -3.36 16.57
N SER A 48 6.78 -4.07 15.47
CA SER A 48 7.58 -5.30 15.49
C SER A 48 9.08 -5.09 15.74
N GLY A 49 9.58 -3.84 15.70
CA GLY A 49 10.98 -3.47 15.86
C GLY A 49 11.87 -3.73 14.64
N GLN A 50 11.31 -4.29 13.57
CA GLN A 50 12.00 -4.57 12.31
C GLN A 50 11.77 -3.42 11.32
N HIS A 51 12.32 -2.24 11.64
CA HIS A 51 12.22 -1.07 10.77
C HIS A 51 12.78 -1.37 9.38
N LEU A 52 11.87 -1.48 8.41
CA LEU A 52 12.20 -1.62 7.00
C LEU A 52 11.60 -0.44 6.26
N GLU A 53 12.46 0.35 5.65
CA GLU A 53 12.07 1.46 4.79
C GLU A 53 12.13 1.01 3.33
N ARG A 54 11.10 1.35 2.57
CA ARG A 54 10.99 1.10 1.13
C ARG A 54 10.44 2.34 0.46
N VAL A 55 11.01 2.69 -0.70
CA VAL A 55 10.50 3.75 -1.56
C VAL A 55 10.06 3.11 -2.86
N ILE A 56 8.81 3.33 -3.24
CA ILE A 56 8.18 2.76 -4.42
C ILE A 56 7.50 3.89 -5.18
N LYS A 57 7.57 3.86 -6.51
CA LYS A 57 6.92 4.89 -7.32
C LYS A 57 5.48 4.50 -7.64
N ILE A 58 4.60 5.50 -7.77
CA ILE A 58 3.30 5.30 -8.41
C ILE A 58 3.53 4.76 -9.84
N GLY A 59 2.73 3.77 -10.23
CA GLY A 59 2.86 3.02 -11.49
C GLY A 59 3.79 1.79 -11.40
N GLU A 60 4.50 1.57 -10.28
CA GLU A 60 5.30 0.36 -10.12
C GLU A 60 4.45 -0.85 -9.72
N LEU A 61 4.84 -2.00 -10.24
CA LEU A 61 4.32 -3.30 -9.82
C LEU A 61 4.88 -3.67 -8.45
N VAL A 62 3.97 -4.05 -7.55
CA VAL A 62 4.27 -4.50 -6.20
C VAL A 62 3.64 -5.84 -5.91
N LYS A 63 4.26 -6.57 -5.00
CA LYS A 63 3.73 -7.75 -4.35
C LYS A 63 3.38 -7.41 -2.92
N LEU A 64 2.12 -7.63 -2.58
CA LEU A 64 1.56 -7.37 -1.26
C LEU A 64 0.93 -8.64 -0.68
N GLY A 65 1.21 -8.87 0.59
CA GLY A 65 0.46 -9.76 1.46
C GLY A 65 -0.73 -9.03 2.09
N GLY A 66 -1.48 -9.75 2.93
CA GLY A 66 -2.69 -9.24 3.56
C GLY A 66 -3.95 -9.82 2.92
N GLY A 67 -5.04 -9.06 2.92
CA GLY A 67 -6.31 -9.55 2.39
C GLY A 67 -7.38 -8.48 2.19
N ILE A 68 -8.41 -8.88 1.43
CA ILE A 68 -9.59 -8.06 1.15
C ILE A 68 -10.44 -7.94 2.41
N VAL A 69 -10.86 -6.72 2.74
CA VAL A 69 -11.77 -6.45 3.85
C VAL A 69 -12.94 -5.62 3.34
N GLY A 70 -14.16 -6.13 3.51
CA GLY A 70 -15.38 -5.43 3.08
C GLY A 70 -15.71 -4.22 3.94
N ASN A 71 -15.46 -4.32 5.25
CA ASN A 71 -15.65 -3.23 6.21
C ASN A 71 -14.43 -3.16 7.12
N PRO A 72 -13.54 -2.16 6.97
CA PRO A 72 -12.45 -1.96 7.91
C PRO A 72 -13.02 -1.65 9.30
N ASP A 73 -12.36 -2.17 10.34
CA ASP A 73 -12.70 -1.91 11.74
C ASP A 73 -12.55 -0.42 12.07
N GLU A 74 -13.19 0.04 13.14
CA GLU A 74 -13.22 1.47 13.53
C GLU A 74 -11.82 2.11 13.61
N GLN A 75 -10.83 1.36 14.12
CA GLN A 75 -9.45 1.80 14.21
C GLN A 75 -8.81 2.06 12.84
N LEU A 76 -9.14 1.25 11.83
CA LEU A 76 -8.64 1.42 10.46
C LEU A 76 -9.46 2.47 9.71
N ARG A 77 -10.77 2.62 10.00
CA ARG A 77 -11.60 3.69 9.43
C ARG A 77 -11.07 5.07 9.76
N GLY A 78 -10.50 5.25 10.95
CA GLY A 78 -9.88 6.53 11.35
C GLY A 78 -8.61 6.90 10.57
N THR A 79 -7.96 5.93 9.90
CA THR A 79 -6.74 6.17 9.12
C THR A 79 -6.98 6.27 7.62
N ILE A 80 -8.17 5.90 7.15
CA ILE A 80 -8.56 5.95 5.75
C ILE A 80 -9.20 7.33 5.47
N PRO A 81 -8.66 8.11 4.52
CA PRO A 81 -9.30 9.35 4.08
C PRO A 81 -10.74 9.08 3.60
N SER A 82 -11.67 9.99 3.89
CA SER A 82 -13.09 9.80 3.59
C SER A 82 -13.38 9.61 2.09
N ASP A 83 -12.51 10.12 1.22
CA ASP A 83 -12.59 9.98 -0.24
C ASP A 83 -12.03 8.64 -0.78
N CYS A 84 -11.38 7.84 0.07
CA CYS A 84 -10.89 6.51 -0.29
C CYS A 84 -12.01 5.48 -0.18
N ILE A 85 -12.84 5.39 -1.21
CA ILE A 85 -13.92 4.39 -1.27
C ILE A 85 -13.38 3.00 -1.61
N GLY A 86 -13.84 1.99 -0.88
CA GLY A 86 -13.49 0.58 -1.09
C GLY A 86 -13.90 0.02 -2.46
N PRO A 87 -13.52 -1.22 -2.78
CA PRO A 87 -13.11 -2.27 -1.84
C PRO A 87 -11.72 -2.04 -1.23
N TYR A 88 -11.50 -2.52 0.00
CA TYR A 88 -10.28 -2.30 0.77
C TYR A 88 -9.38 -3.53 0.81
N TRP A 89 -8.06 -3.30 0.77
CA TRP A 89 -7.04 -4.31 1.00
C TRP A 89 -6.19 -3.91 2.20
N VAL A 90 -6.25 -4.69 3.27
CA VAL A 90 -5.39 -4.47 4.44
C VAL A 90 -4.01 -5.03 4.15
N VAL A 91 -2.99 -4.17 4.17
CA VAL A 91 -1.61 -4.55 3.85
C VAL A 91 -1.04 -5.46 4.94
N GLY A 92 -0.50 -6.61 4.55
CA GLY A 92 0.19 -7.52 5.45
C GLY A 92 1.71 -7.30 5.48
N SER A 93 2.41 -8.13 6.25
CA SER A 93 3.86 -8.07 6.51
C SER A 93 4.75 -8.06 5.25
N ASN A 94 4.22 -8.51 4.12
CA ASN A 94 4.95 -8.56 2.85
C ASN A 94 4.49 -7.40 1.97
N PHE A 95 5.31 -6.36 1.82
CA PHE A 95 5.10 -5.30 0.84
C PHE A 95 6.42 -5.04 0.11
N LEU A 96 6.51 -5.51 -1.15
CA LEU A 96 7.76 -5.56 -1.90
C LEU A 96 7.55 -5.06 -3.33
N PRO A 97 8.43 -4.22 -3.89
CA PRO A 97 8.42 -3.94 -5.31
C PRO A 97 8.77 -5.21 -6.10
N LEU A 98 8.04 -5.45 -7.20
CA LEU A 98 8.33 -6.53 -8.15
C LEU A 98 9.32 -6.09 -9.23
N SER A 99 9.40 -4.79 -9.49
CA SER A 99 10.42 -4.24 -10.39
C SER A 99 11.70 -3.97 -9.60
N PRO A 100 12.88 -4.22 -10.18
CA PRO A 100 14.11 -3.76 -9.57
C PRO A 100 14.11 -2.23 -9.60
N THR A 101 14.17 -1.59 -8.44
CA THR A 101 14.50 -0.17 -8.34
C THR A 101 15.78 0.04 -9.15
N PRO A 102 15.80 0.85 -10.23
CA PRO A 102 17.05 1.12 -10.93
C PRO A 102 17.98 1.76 -9.90
N THR A 103 19.06 1.05 -9.58
CA THR A 103 20.11 1.55 -8.70
C THR A 103 20.62 2.84 -9.33
N PRO A 104 20.61 4.00 -8.63
CA PRO A 104 21.28 5.17 -9.16
C PRO A 104 22.75 4.81 -9.34
N LYS A 105 23.24 4.93 -10.59
CA LYS A 105 24.64 4.72 -10.97
C LYS A 105 25.50 5.90 -10.54
#